data_AF-A0A7X9MHE1-F1
#
_entry.id   AF-A0A7X9MHE1-F1
#
_cell.length_a   1.000
_cell.length_b   1.000
_cell.length_c   1.000
_cell.angle_alpha   90.00
_cell.angle_beta   90.00
_cell.angle_gamma   90.00
#
_symmetry.space_group_name_H-M   'P 1'
#
loop_
_entity.id
_entity.type
_entity.pdbx_description
1 polymer ?
#
loop_
_entity_poly.entity_id
_entity_poly.type
_entity_poly.pdbx_seq_one_letter_code
_entity_poly.pdbx_strand_id
1 'polypeptide(L)'
;MRILAAMSGGVDSAVAAARAVDAGHDVVGVHLALSSAPGTLRTGSRGCCSKEDAGDARRAADMLGIPFYIWDFADRFKEDVIDDFVEAYAAGQTPNPCLRCNEKIKFSALADRAVALGFDAVATGHYARLQDGVLRRAVDADKDQSYVLAVLTAEQLSRAMFPIGDTPKDLIRAEAAERGLAVANKPDSHDICFIPSGDTRAFLGARIGVRPGAVVDDDSGEVLAEHEGVHGFTIGQRKGLGISGPGADGGPRYVTAIEPETGTVRVGSAERLKVDFIHAERAVWTSGSAPDGPVECVVQVRAHGGIAPAVAEAAGSGIEISLREPLTGVAAGQAAVLYRPDPAGDIVLGSGTIAVARPVAEGM
;
A
#
# COMPACT_ATOMS: atom_id res chain seq x y z
N MET A 1 -8.67 13.78 -24.84
CA MET A 1 -8.61 12.36 -24.44
C MET A 1 -9.94 11.96 -23.83
N ARG A 2 -10.28 10.69 -23.91
CA ARG A 2 -11.40 10.07 -23.21
C ARG A 2 -10.90 9.40 -21.94
N ILE A 3 -11.37 9.87 -20.79
CA ILE A 3 -10.81 9.55 -19.48
C ILE A 3 -11.84 8.82 -18.64
N LEU A 4 -11.44 7.68 -18.07
CA LEU A 4 -12.22 6.97 -17.07
C LEU A 4 -11.79 7.43 -15.67
N ALA A 5 -12.64 8.19 -14.97
CA ALA A 5 -12.35 8.64 -13.62
C ALA A 5 -12.82 7.59 -12.60
N ALA A 6 -11.87 6.99 -11.87
CA ALA A 6 -12.18 6.07 -10.77
C ALA A 6 -12.61 6.86 -9.51
N MET A 7 -13.91 6.87 -9.25
CA MET A 7 -14.56 7.66 -8.21
C MET A 7 -14.89 6.80 -6.99
N SER A 8 -14.12 6.98 -5.92
CA SER A 8 -14.25 6.21 -4.67
C SER A 8 -15.37 6.68 -3.76
N GLY A 9 -16.07 7.76 -4.11
CA GLY A 9 -17.01 8.44 -3.21
C GLY A 9 -16.34 9.36 -2.17
N GLY A 10 -15.02 9.56 -2.28
CA GLY A 10 -14.25 10.51 -1.48
C GLY A 10 -13.93 11.79 -2.23
N VAL A 11 -13.55 12.83 -1.47
CA VAL A 11 -13.22 14.17 -1.98
C VAL A 11 -12.14 14.15 -3.06
N ASP A 12 -11.09 13.34 -2.87
CA ASP A 12 -9.93 13.31 -3.76
C ASP A 12 -10.29 12.85 -5.17
N SER A 13 -11.09 11.79 -5.25
CA SER A 13 -11.52 11.24 -6.54
C SER A 13 -12.54 12.14 -7.24
N ALA A 14 -13.35 12.89 -6.48
CA ALA A 14 -14.30 13.85 -7.04
C ALA A 14 -13.58 15.07 -7.63
N VAL A 15 -12.59 15.63 -6.92
CA VAL A 15 -11.77 16.74 -7.41
C VAL A 15 -10.88 16.29 -8.58
N ALA A 16 -10.33 15.07 -8.54
CA ALA A 16 -9.59 14.52 -9.67
C ALA A 16 -10.45 14.43 -10.94
N ALA A 17 -11.70 13.97 -10.82
CA ALA A 17 -12.65 13.94 -11.94
C ALA A 17 -12.99 15.36 -12.42
N ALA A 18 -13.22 16.30 -11.49
CA ALA A 18 -13.53 17.69 -11.82
C ALA A 18 -12.40 18.37 -12.61
N ARG A 19 -11.15 18.22 -12.16
CA ARG A 19 -9.97 18.75 -12.86
C ARG A 19 -9.77 18.11 -14.23
N ALA A 20 -10.10 16.82 -14.39
CA ALA A 20 -10.08 16.17 -15.70
C ALA A 20 -11.09 16.80 -16.67
N VAL A 21 -12.29 17.14 -16.19
CA VAL A 21 -13.32 17.85 -16.96
C VAL A 21 -12.82 19.26 -17.34
N ASP A 22 -12.28 20.01 -16.39
CA ASP A 22 -11.79 21.38 -16.61
C ASP A 22 -10.62 21.43 -17.62
N ALA A 23 -9.80 20.36 -17.68
CA ALA A 23 -8.76 20.18 -18.68
C ALA A 23 -9.31 19.88 -20.10
N GLY A 24 -10.64 19.85 -20.27
CA GLY A 24 -11.31 19.65 -21.56
C GLY A 24 -11.33 18.18 -22.03
N HIS A 25 -11.23 17.21 -21.12
CA HIS A 25 -11.34 15.80 -21.46
C HIS A 25 -12.80 15.32 -21.53
N ASP A 26 -13.05 14.27 -22.32
CA ASP A 26 -14.32 13.52 -22.29
C ASP A 26 -14.27 12.55 -21.12
N VAL A 27 -14.89 12.90 -19.99
CA VAL A 27 -14.77 12.15 -18.74
C VAL A 27 -16.00 11.30 -18.50
N VAL A 28 -15.77 10.03 -18.13
CA VAL A 28 -16.79 9.11 -17.60
C VAL A 28 -16.37 8.69 -16.20
N GLY A 29 -17.27 8.82 -15.23
CA GLY A 29 -17.06 8.34 -13.87
C GLY A 29 -17.36 6.85 -13.74
N VAL A 30 -16.56 6.16 -12.93
CA VAL A 30 -16.83 4.78 -12.53
C VAL A 30 -16.57 4.57 -11.05
N HIS A 31 -17.45 3.86 -10.38
CA HIS A 31 -17.23 3.34 -9.04
C HIS A 31 -17.03 1.83 -9.08
N LEU A 32 -16.05 1.32 -8.32
CA LEU A 32 -15.77 -0.10 -8.25
C LEU A 32 -16.50 -0.71 -7.05
N ALA A 33 -17.46 -1.60 -7.32
CA ALA A 33 -18.02 -2.44 -6.28
C ALA A 33 -17.03 -3.59 -5.99
N LEU A 34 -16.37 -3.52 -4.84
CA LEU A 34 -15.33 -4.47 -4.41
C LEU A 34 -15.80 -5.40 -3.26
N SER A 35 -17.06 -5.28 -2.84
CA SER A 35 -17.64 -6.11 -1.77
C SER A 35 -18.63 -7.12 -2.34
N SER A 36 -18.43 -8.39 -2.01
CA SER A 36 -19.37 -9.49 -2.28
C SER A 36 -20.62 -9.48 -1.38
N ALA A 37 -20.65 -8.62 -0.35
CA ALA A 37 -21.78 -8.45 0.55
C ALA A 37 -22.26 -6.98 0.59
N PRO A 38 -22.80 -6.44 -0.52
CA PRO A 38 -23.25 -5.04 -0.61
C PRO A 38 -24.45 -4.72 0.29
N GLY A 39 -25.05 -5.70 0.96
CA GLY A 39 -26.28 -5.58 1.77
C GLY A 39 -26.11 -4.94 3.14
N THR A 40 -24.90 -4.89 3.71
CA THR A 40 -24.69 -4.34 5.05
C THR A 40 -24.47 -2.83 4.97
N LEU A 41 -25.44 -2.06 5.49
CA LEU A 41 -25.24 -0.65 5.84
C LEU A 41 -24.06 -0.58 6.81
N ARG A 42 -23.02 0.19 6.48
CA ARG A 42 -21.87 0.41 7.36
C ARG A 42 -22.17 1.57 8.30
N THR A 43 -21.70 1.46 9.54
CA THR A 43 -21.58 2.59 10.46
C THR A 43 -20.10 3.02 10.50
N GLY A 44 -19.76 4.16 9.90
CA GLY A 44 -18.44 4.79 10.01
C GLY A 44 -17.65 4.95 8.69
N SER A 45 -16.62 5.80 8.71
CA SER A 45 -15.84 6.26 7.53
C SER A 45 -14.64 5.38 7.17
N ARG A 46 -14.71 4.05 7.35
CA ARG A 46 -13.59 3.14 7.05
C ARG A 46 -13.79 2.40 5.73
N GLY A 47 -13.04 2.79 4.70
CA GLY A 47 -13.00 2.17 3.37
C GLY A 47 -13.90 2.82 2.30
N CYS A 48 -13.63 2.53 1.02
CA CYS A 48 -14.25 3.17 -0.16
C CYS A 48 -15.26 2.29 -0.94
N CYS A 49 -15.66 1.15 -0.39
CA CYS A 49 -16.37 0.08 -1.13
C CYS A 49 -17.81 -0.13 -0.65
N SER A 50 -18.45 0.90 -0.09
CA SER A 50 -19.81 0.81 0.42
C SER A 50 -20.86 1.33 -0.58
N LYS A 51 -22.14 0.98 -0.36
CA LYS A 51 -23.26 1.57 -1.11
C LYS A 51 -23.33 3.10 -0.95
N GLU A 52 -22.96 3.61 0.21
CA GLU A 52 -22.94 5.05 0.49
C GLU A 52 -21.89 5.75 -0.37
N ASP A 53 -20.70 5.16 -0.50
CA ASP A 53 -19.63 5.65 -1.35
C ASP A 53 -20.01 5.68 -2.83
N ALA A 54 -20.71 4.64 -3.31
CA ALA A 54 -21.24 4.62 -4.67
C ALA A 54 -22.26 5.76 -4.90
N GLY A 55 -23.10 6.03 -3.90
CA GLY A 55 -24.06 7.14 -3.93
C GLY A 55 -23.39 8.52 -3.91
N ASP A 56 -22.33 8.69 -3.11
CA ASP A 56 -21.51 9.90 -3.09
C ASP A 56 -20.81 10.14 -4.44
N ALA A 57 -20.21 9.09 -5.00
CA ALA A 57 -19.56 9.13 -6.31
C ALA A 57 -20.55 9.51 -7.42
N ARG A 58 -21.77 8.93 -7.38
CA ARG A 58 -22.85 9.29 -8.30
C ARG A 58 -23.23 10.76 -8.20
N ARG A 59 -23.45 11.28 -6.98
CA ARG A 59 -23.80 12.70 -6.77
C ARG A 59 -22.72 13.64 -7.27
N ALA A 60 -21.44 13.31 -7.03
CA ALA A 60 -20.33 14.08 -7.57
C ALA A 60 -20.34 14.07 -9.11
N ALA A 61 -20.55 12.91 -9.74
CA ALA A 61 -20.62 12.79 -11.19
C ALA A 61 -21.82 13.59 -11.79
N ASP A 62 -22.99 13.55 -11.15
CA ASP A 62 -24.17 14.31 -11.58
C ASP A 62 -23.90 15.83 -11.54
N MET A 63 -23.20 16.33 -10.51
CA MET A 63 -22.82 17.74 -10.43
C MET A 63 -21.77 18.16 -11.48
N LEU A 64 -20.89 17.25 -11.87
CA LEU A 64 -19.92 17.46 -12.93
C LEU A 64 -20.53 17.30 -14.33
N GLY A 65 -21.78 16.81 -14.43
CA GLY A 65 -22.44 16.57 -15.71
C GLY A 65 -21.84 15.41 -16.52
N ILE A 66 -21.17 14.45 -15.85
CA ILE A 66 -20.49 13.34 -16.52
C ILE A 66 -21.29 12.03 -16.42
N PRO A 67 -21.23 11.13 -17.42
CA PRO A 67 -21.80 9.79 -17.31
C PRO A 67 -21.16 9.01 -16.16
N PHE A 68 -21.94 8.15 -15.49
CA PHE A 68 -21.48 7.40 -14.33
C PHE A 68 -21.95 5.95 -14.34
N TYR A 69 -21.03 5.03 -14.06
CA TYR A 69 -21.30 3.60 -13.98
C TYR A 69 -20.77 2.99 -12.67
N ILE A 70 -21.35 1.85 -12.28
CA ILE A 70 -20.82 1.00 -11.22
C ILE A 70 -20.37 -0.30 -11.87
N TRP A 71 -19.11 -0.68 -11.66
CA TRP A 71 -18.57 -1.93 -12.15
C TRP A 71 -18.25 -2.86 -11.00
N ASP A 72 -18.72 -4.09 -11.12
CA ASP A 72 -18.43 -5.14 -10.17
C ASP A 72 -17.03 -5.72 -10.44
N PHE A 73 -16.20 -5.69 -9.41
CA PHE A 73 -14.88 -6.32 -9.36
C PHE A 73 -14.73 -7.12 -8.07
N ALA A 74 -15.82 -7.49 -7.39
CA ALA A 74 -15.79 -8.15 -6.08
C ALA A 74 -15.05 -9.49 -6.11
N ASP A 75 -15.30 -10.32 -7.14
CA ASP A 75 -14.64 -11.62 -7.27
C ASP A 75 -13.13 -11.45 -7.49
N ARG A 76 -12.73 -10.61 -8.45
CA ARG A 76 -11.31 -10.30 -8.69
C ARG A 76 -10.64 -9.68 -7.47
N PHE A 77 -11.33 -8.81 -6.75
CA PHE A 77 -10.79 -8.20 -5.53
C PHE A 77 -10.60 -9.23 -4.41
N LYS A 78 -11.54 -10.16 -4.27
CA LYS A 78 -11.40 -11.27 -3.33
C LYS A 78 -10.17 -12.11 -3.68
N GLU A 79 -10.08 -12.58 -4.92
CA GLU A 79 -9.00 -13.47 -5.38
C GLU A 79 -7.64 -12.75 -5.38
N ASP A 80 -7.53 -11.61 -6.06
CA ASP A 80 -6.25 -10.94 -6.32
C ASP A 80 -5.73 -10.09 -5.13
N VAL A 81 -6.56 -9.81 -4.12
CA VAL A 81 -6.19 -8.92 -3.00
C VAL A 81 -6.46 -9.56 -1.64
N ILE A 82 -7.67 -10.08 -1.39
CA ILE A 82 -8.02 -10.60 -0.06
C ILE A 82 -7.36 -11.96 0.18
N ASP A 83 -7.43 -12.88 -0.80
CA ASP A 83 -6.87 -14.21 -0.66
C ASP A 83 -5.33 -14.13 -0.62
N ASP A 84 -4.68 -13.34 -1.50
CA ASP A 84 -3.22 -13.04 -1.43
C ASP A 84 -2.81 -12.49 -0.04
N PHE A 85 -3.60 -11.57 0.52
CA PHE A 85 -3.35 -11.02 1.86
C PHE A 85 -3.41 -12.10 2.94
N VAL A 86 -4.41 -12.98 2.88
CA VAL A 86 -4.59 -14.08 3.85
C VAL A 86 -3.47 -15.11 3.72
N GLU A 87 -3.11 -15.48 2.49
CA GLU A 87 -2.03 -16.44 2.21
C GLU A 87 -0.67 -15.93 2.68
N ALA A 88 -0.34 -14.66 2.42
CA ALA A 88 0.90 -14.05 2.87
C ALA A 88 1.00 -14.03 4.42
N TYR A 89 -0.09 -13.69 5.12
CA TYR A 89 -0.12 -13.77 6.58
C TYR A 89 -0.02 -15.21 7.10
N ALA A 90 -0.62 -16.19 6.40
CA ALA A 90 -0.46 -17.61 6.74
C ALA A 90 1.00 -18.08 6.58
N ALA A 91 1.74 -17.47 5.65
CA ALA A 91 3.18 -17.66 5.46
C ALA A 91 4.07 -16.79 6.38
N GLY A 92 3.49 -16.14 7.42
CA GLY A 92 4.26 -15.33 8.38
C GLY A 92 4.78 -14.00 7.81
N GLN A 93 4.29 -13.57 6.65
CA GLN A 93 4.65 -12.30 6.04
C GLN A 93 3.69 -11.18 6.49
N THR A 94 4.08 -9.93 6.27
CA THR A 94 3.22 -8.76 6.50
C THR A 94 2.99 -8.04 5.16
N PRO A 95 1.97 -8.43 4.37
CA PRO A 95 1.65 -7.80 3.10
C PRO A 95 1.03 -6.41 3.28
N ASN A 96 1.10 -5.58 2.23
CA ASN A 96 0.30 -4.35 2.12
C ASN A 96 -0.75 -4.51 0.99
N PRO A 97 -2.05 -4.67 1.34
CA PRO A 97 -3.09 -4.97 0.36
C PRO A 97 -3.38 -3.79 -0.59
N CYS A 98 -3.02 -2.56 -0.22
CA CYS A 98 -3.22 -1.39 -1.08
C CYS A 98 -2.30 -1.44 -2.31
N LEU A 99 -1.09 -1.98 -2.17
CA LEU A 99 -0.18 -2.22 -3.30
C LEU A 99 -0.85 -3.15 -4.31
N ARG A 100 -1.37 -4.29 -3.85
CA ARG A 100 -2.05 -5.29 -4.69
C ARG A 100 -3.31 -4.75 -5.34
N CYS A 101 -4.12 -4.00 -4.61
CA CYS A 101 -5.30 -3.35 -5.17
C CYS A 101 -4.93 -2.36 -6.29
N ASN A 102 -3.88 -1.56 -6.13
CA ASN A 102 -3.43 -0.66 -7.20
C ASN A 102 -2.88 -1.46 -8.40
N GLU A 103 -2.03 -2.45 -8.16
CA GLU A 103 -1.42 -3.30 -9.20
C GLU A 103 -2.47 -4.08 -10.01
N LYS A 104 -3.29 -4.89 -9.33
CA LYS A 104 -4.17 -5.88 -9.96
C LYS A 104 -5.54 -5.34 -10.33
N ILE A 105 -6.08 -4.41 -9.53
CA ILE A 105 -7.46 -3.95 -9.69
C ILE A 105 -7.50 -2.61 -10.43
N LYS A 106 -6.93 -1.55 -9.86
CA LYS A 106 -7.10 -0.19 -10.42
C LYS A 106 -6.31 0.04 -11.71
N PHE A 107 -5.10 -0.50 -11.83
CA PHE A 107 -4.24 -0.23 -12.98
C PHE A 107 -3.94 -1.47 -13.83
N SER A 108 -4.55 -2.61 -13.52
CA SER A 108 -4.68 -3.73 -14.48
C SER A 108 -6.15 -3.90 -14.84
N ALA A 109 -6.93 -4.57 -14.00
CA ALA A 109 -8.31 -4.96 -14.34
C ALA A 109 -9.20 -3.80 -14.84
N LEU A 110 -9.15 -2.65 -14.15
CA LEU A 110 -9.88 -1.45 -14.54
C LEU A 110 -9.28 -0.79 -15.80
N ALA A 111 -7.95 -0.67 -15.89
CA ALA A 111 -7.28 -0.06 -17.03
C ALA A 111 -7.47 -0.88 -18.31
N ASP A 112 -7.38 -2.21 -18.25
CA ASP A 112 -7.60 -3.11 -19.38
C ASP A 112 -9.05 -3.00 -19.90
N ARG A 113 -10.02 -2.96 -18.97
CA ARG A 113 -11.42 -2.73 -19.31
C ARG A 113 -11.66 -1.33 -19.89
N ALA A 114 -10.97 -0.31 -19.38
CA ALA A 114 -11.03 1.04 -19.90
C ALA A 114 -10.54 1.09 -21.36
N VAL A 115 -9.37 0.50 -21.64
CA VAL A 115 -8.82 0.42 -23.00
C VAL A 115 -9.77 -0.33 -23.94
N ALA A 116 -10.31 -1.46 -23.52
CA ALA A 116 -11.28 -2.23 -24.32
C ALA A 116 -12.55 -1.45 -24.67
N LEU A 117 -12.93 -0.46 -23.85
CA LEU A 117 -14.08 0.43 -24.05
C LEU A 117 -13.72 1.75 -24.75
N GLY A 118 -12.46 1.90 -25.19
CA GLY A 118 -11.97 3.06 -25.93
C GLY A 118 -11.65 4.27 -25.06
N PHE A 119 -11.25 4.07 -23.79
CA PHE A 119 -10.68 5.11 -22.95
C PHE A 119 -9.15 5.19 -23.17
N ASP A 120 -8.62 6.41 -23.16
CA ASP A 120 -7.19 6.67 -23.34
C ASP A 120 -6.41 6.51 -22.02
N ALA A 121 -7.04 6.87 -20.89
CA ALA A 121 -6.41 6.78 -19.57
C ALA A 121 -7.43 6.66 -18.42
N VAL A 122 -6.94 6.25 -17.25
CA VAL A 122 -7.66 6.17 -15.99
C VAL A 122 -7.18 7.27 -15.05
N ALA A 123 -8.09 8.16 -14.65
CA ALA A 123 -7.83 9.18 -13.64
C ALA A 123 -8.20 8.68 -12.25
N THR A 124 -7.34 8.92 -11.27
CA THR A 124 -7.59 8.54 -9.87
C THR A 124 -7.28 9.70 -8.93
N GLY A 125 -7.93 9.73 -7.77
CA GLY A 125 -7.63 10.68 -6.71
C GLY A 125 -6.41 10.31 -5.86
N HIS A 126 -5.34 9.76 -6.47
CA HIS A 126 -4.12 9.51 -5.73
C HIS A 126 -3.24 10.76 -5.67
N TYR A 127 -2.61 10.97 -4.51
CA TYR A 127 -1.57 11.97 -4.31
C TYR A 127 -0.25 11.44 -4.82
N ALA A 128 0.00 11.61 -6.11
CA ALA A 128 1.29 11.44 -6.75
C ALA A 128 1.35 12.33 -7.98
N ARG A 129 2.54 12.63 -8.48
CA ARG A 129 2.70 13.41 -9.71
C ARG A 129 3.22 12.49 -10.81
N LEU A 130 2.64 12.59 -11.98
CA LEU A 130 3.06 11.85 -13.16
C LEU A 130 3.17 12.83 -14.32
N GLN A 131 4.39 13.00 -14.82
CA GLN A 131 4.69 13.87 -15.95
C GLN A 131 5.68 13.15 -16.85
N ASP A 132 5.38 13.09 -18.15
CA ASP A 132 6.22 12.45 -19.17
C ASP A 132 6.63 11.00 -18.80
N GLY A 133 5.70 10.25 -18.19
CA GLY A 133 5.92 8.88 -17.72
C GLY A 133 6.71 8.76 -16.40
N VAL A 134 7.18 9.86 -15.82
CA VAL A 134 7.96 9.87 -14.58
C VAL A 134 7.05 10.02 -13.37
N LEU A 135 6.93 8.96 -12.57
CA LEU A 135 6.21 8.98 -11.30
C LEU A 135 7.05 9.67 -10.22
N ARG A 136 6.44 10.62 -9.51
CA ARG A 136 7.06 11.42 -8.45
C ARG A 136 6.18 11.47 -7.21
N ARG A 137 6.81 11.77 -6.08
CA ARG A 137 6.08 12.12 -4.85
C ARG A 137 5.12 13.29 -5.07
N ALA A 138 4.00 13.25 -4.37
CA ALA A 138 3.12 14.41 -4.25
C ALA A 138 3.83 15.60 -3.58
N VAL A 139 3.28 16.80 -3.74
CA VAL A 139 3.75 17.99 -3.01
C VAL A 139 3.40 17.93 -1.52
N ASP A 140 2.34 17.18 -1.17
CA ASP A 140 1.91 16.94 0.20
C ASP A 140 2.55 15.66 0.72
N ALA A 141 3.58 15.81 1.55
CA ALA A 141 4.36 14.69 2.08
C ALA A 141 3.53 13.75 2.98
N ASP A 142 2.54 14.29 3.70
CA ASP A 142 1.70 13.50 4.62
C ASP A 142 0.65 12.68 3.87
N LYS A 143 0.35 13.07 2.64
CA LYS A 143 -0.62 12.40 1.78
C LYS A 143 -0.01 11.65 0.61
N ASP A 144 1.31 11.74 0.42
CA ASP A 144 2.00 11.07 -0.68
C ASP A 144 1.64 9.58 -0.77
N GLN A 145 1.19 9.19 -1.95
CA GLN A 145 0.78 7.84 -2.29
C GLN A 145 1.68 7.23 -3.37
N SER A 146 2.79 7.88 -3.72
CA SER A 146 3.78 7.35 -4.64
C SER A 146 4.28 5.95 -4.23
N TYR A 147 4.40 5.68 -2.93
CA TYR A 147 4.80 4.38 -2.39
C TYR A 147 3.87 3.25 -2.84
N VAL A 148 2.55 3.47 -2.74
CA VAL A 148 1.55 2.45 -3.13
C VAL A 148 1.34 2.35 -4.65
N LEU A 149 1.91 3.27 -5.41
CA LEU A 149 1.89 3.31 -6.87
C LEU A 149 3.22 2.86 -7.49
N ALA A 150 4.26 2.61 -6.70
CA ALA A 150 5.57 2.18 -7.19
C ALA A 150 5.57 0.77 -7.80
N VAL A 151 4.48 0.02 -7.62
CA VAL A 151 4.23 -1.30 -8.22
C VAL A 151 3.71 -1.22 -9.66
N LEU A 152 3.45 -0.01 -10.16
CA LEU A 152 2.96 0.19 -11.52
C LEU A 152 4.11 0.13 -12.52
N THR A 153 3.89 -0.63 -13.59
CA THR A 153 4.80 -0.70 -14.75
C THR A 153 4.72 0.57 -15.58
N ALA A 154 5.72 0.80 -16.43
CA ALA A 154 5.71 1.93 -17.39
C ALA A 154 4.46 1.93 -18.30
N GLU A 155 3.99 0.76 -18.75
CA GLU A 155 2.76 0.66 -19.55
C GLU A 155 1.54 1.12 -18.74
N GLN A 156 1.40 0.68 -17.49
CA GLN A 156 0.29 1.09 -16.64
C GLN A 156 0.34 2.58 -16.32
N LEU A 157 1.53 3.13 -16.06
CA LEU A 157 1.73 4.56 -15.85
C LEU A 157 1.38 5.37 -17.10
N SER A 158 1.69 4.88 -18.30
CA SER A 158 1.34 5.57 -19.56
C SER A 158 -0.17 5.78 -19.74
N ARG A 159 -0.99 5.02 -19.02
CA ARG A 159 -2.46 5.09 -19.03
C ARG A 159 -3.04 5.66 -17.73
N ALA A 160 -2.21 6.20 -16.84
CA ALA A 160 -2.64 6.73 -15.54
C ALA A 160 -2.68 8.27 -15.55
N MET A 161 -3.57 8.83 -14.74
CA MET A 161 -3.61 10.28 -14.47
C MET A 161 -3.82 10.52 -12.97
N PHE A 162 -3.04 11.44 -12.40
CA PHE A 162 -3.08 11.82 -10.99
C PHE A 162 -3.29 13.34 -10.85
N PRO A 163 -4.51 13.86 -11.03
CA PRO A 163 -4.75 15.29 -11.22
C PRO A 163 -4.57 16.16 -9.97
N ILE A 164 -4.30 15.56 -8.81
CA ILE A 164 -4.32 16.25 -7.52
C ILE A 164 -2.98 16.21 -6.77
N GLY A 165 -1.99 15.46 -7.25
CA GLY A 165 -0.72 15.30 -6.54
C GLY A 165 0.16 16.56 -6.49
N ASP A 166 -0.24 17.62 -7.20
CA ASP A 166 0.39 18.93 -7.21
C ASP A 166 -0.19 19.90 -6.17
N THR A 167 -1.19 19.47 -5.41
CA THR A 167 -1.96 20.34 -4.50
C THR A 167 -2.07 19.71 -3.11
N PRO A 168 -1.76 20.45 -2.04
CA PRO A 168 -2.01 20.02 -0.66
C PRO A 168 -3.47 19.67 -0.37
N LYS A 169 -3.69 18.73 0.55
CA LYS A 169 -5.02 18.17 0.85
C LYS A 169 -6.05 19.20 1.32
N ASP A 170 -5.62 20.18 2.10
CA ASP A 170 -6.47 21.27 2.58
C ASP A 170 -7.01 22.11 1.42
N LEU A 171 -6.17 22.41 0.43
CA LEU A 171 -6.57 23.11 -0.79
C LEU A 171 -7.48 22.24 -1.68
N ILE A 172 -7.25 20.92 -1.74
CA ILE A 172 -8.18 20.00 -2.43
C ILE A 172 -9.57 20.02 -1.76
N ARG A 173 -9.65 20.10 -0.44
CA ARG A 173 -10.93 20.24 0.28
C ARG A 173 -11.59 21.59 0.04
N ALA A 174 -10.81 22.67 0.01
CA ALA A 174 -11.32 24.01 -0.31
C ALA A 174 -11.88 24.06 -1.74
N GLU A 175 -11.15 23.53 -2.72
CA GLU A 175 -11.60 23.41 -4.10
C GLU A 175 -12.90 22.60 -4.21
N ALA A 176 -13.01 21.49 -3.46
CA ALA A 176 -14.24 20.72 -3.42
C ALA A 176 -15.42 21.54 -2.88
N ALA A 177 -15.21 22.31 -1.82
CA ALA A 177 -16.23 23.17 -1.23
C ALA A 177 -16.67 24.29 -2.18
N GLU A 178 -15.73 24.94 -2.87
CA GLU A 178 -15.98 25.97 -3.88
C GLU A 178 -16.82 25.44 -5.05
N ARG A 179 -16.58 24.17 -5.44
CA ARG A 179 -17.37 23.46 -6.46
C ARG A 179 -18.73 22.98 -5.97
N GLY A 180 -19.05 23.13 -4.68
CA GLY A 180 -20.27 22.61 -4.08
C GLY A 180 -20.30 21.09 -3.93
N LEU A 181 -19.14 20.41 -3.99
CA LEU A 181 -19.06 18.96 -3.83
C LEU A 181 -19.39 18.57 -2.39
N ALA A 182 -20.50 17.84 -2.18
CA ALA A 182 -20.96 17.42 -0.85
C ALA A 182 -19.93 16.60 -0.03
N VAL A 183 -18.98 15.97 -0.72
CA VAL A 183 -17.89 15.18 -0.12
C VAL A 183 -16.75 16.03 0.44
N ALA A 184 -16.77 17.35 0.32
CA ALA A 184 -15.68 18.25 0.74
C ALA A 184 -15.25 18.05 2.21
N ASN A 185 -16.21 17.79 3.10
CA ASN A 185 -15.98 17.59 4.54
C ASN A 185 -15.94 16.10 4.94
N LYS A 186 -16.05 15.17 3.99
CA LYS A 186 -16.02 13.73 4.28
C LYS A 186 -14.63 13.35 4.82
N PRO A 187 -14.52 12.66 5.96
CA PRO A 187 -13.24 12.17 6.46
C PRO A 187 -12.54 11.28 5.44
N ASP A 188 -11.22 11.26 5.47
CA ASP A 188 -10.44 10.35 4.62
C ASP A 188 -10.71 8.90 5.02
N SER A 189 -10.63 7.99 4.05
CA SER A 189 -10.61 6.56 4.33
C SER A 189 -9.27 6.20 4.95
N HIS A 190 -9.29 5.73 6.19
CA HIS A 190 -8.15 5.16 6.88
C HIS A 190 -8.37 3.63 7.05
N ASP A 191 -7.27 2.89 7.22
CA ASP A 191 -7.21 1.42 7.39
C ASP A 191 -7.51 0.57 6.14
N ILE A 192 -7.41 -0.75 6.29
CA ILE A 192 -7.62 -1.75 5.23
C ILE A 192 -9.11 -1.78 4.85
N CYS A 193 -9.43 -1.46 3.58
CA CYS A 193 -10.80 -1.20 3.14
C CYS A 193 -11.80 -2.37 3.33
N PHE A 194 -11.30 -3.61 3.30
CA PHE A 194 -12.09 -4.83 3.48
C PHE A 194 -12.16 -5.34 4.93
N ILE A 195 -11.51 -4.65 5.88
CA ILE A 195 -11.56 -4.96 7.32
C ILE A 195 -12.22 -3.77 8.04
N PRO A 196 -13.55 -3.64 7.97
CA PRO A 196 -14.24 -2.46 8.50
C PRO A 196 -14.10 -2.29 10.02
N SER A 197 -13.89 -3.38 10.75
CA SER A 197 -13.63 -3.34 12.20
C SER A 197 -12.27 -2.72 12.54
N GLY A 198 -11.32 -2.71 11.59
CA GLY A 198 -9.90 -2.47 11.85
C GLY A 198 -9.21 -3.61 12.62
N ASP A 199 -9.92 -4.69 12.95
CA ASP A 199 -9.36 -5.83 13.68
C ASP A 199 -8.83 -6.88 12.69
N THR A 200 -7.59 -6.66 12.24
CA THR A 200 -6.89 -7.57 11.33
C THR A 200 -6.69 -8.95 11.94
N ARG A 201 -6.44 -9.03 13.26
CA ARG A 201 -6.22 -10.31 13.94
C ARG A 201 -7.49 -11.16 13.91
N ALA A 202 -8.64 -10.59 14.26
CA ALA A 202 -9.91 -11.30 14.19
C ALA A 202 -10.27 -11.68 12.74
N PHE A 203 -10.01 -10.79 11.78
CA PHE A 203 -10.27 -11.06 10.35
C PHE A 203 -9.47 -12.26 9.82
N LEU A 204 -8.17 -12.33 10.17
CA LEU A 204 -7.27 -13.41 9.78
C LEU A 204 -7.60 -14.71 10.51
N GLY A 205 -7.84 -14.66 11.82
CA GLY A 205 -8.19 -15.84 12.62
C GLY A 205 -9.44 -16.57 12.10
N ALA A 206 -10.45 -15.83 11.64
CA ALA A 206 -11.65 -16.40 11.04
C ALA A 206 -11.43 -17.12 9.69
N ARG A 207 -10.31 -16.85 8.99
CA ARG A 207 -10.01 -17.39 7.65
C ARG A 207 -8.91 -18.43 7.63
N ILE A 208 -7.83 -18.18 8.37
CA ILE A 208 -6.67 -19.07 8.47
C ILE A 208 -6.96 -20.21 9.47
N GLY A 209 -7.78 -19.93 10.48
CA GLY A 209 -8.01 -20.81 11.62
C GLY A 209 -6.92 -20.70 12.68
N VAL A 210 -7.12 -21.43 13.78
CA VAL A 210 -6.19 -21.49 14.91
C VAL A 210 -5.06 -22.47 14.58
N ARG A 211 -3.82 -21.99 14.66
CA ARG A 211 -2.59 -22.81 14.54
C ARG A 211 -1.73 -22.52 15.76
N PRO A 212 -1.89 -23.27 16.85
CA PRO A 212 -1.19 -23.00 18.10
C PRO A 212 0.33 -23.02 17.91
N GLY A 213 1.01 -22.17 18.64
CA GLY A 213 2.46 -22.02 18.58
C GLY A 213 3.00 -21.31 19.80
N ALA A 214 4.29 -20.99 19.77
CA ALA A 214 5.01 -20.49 20.93
C ALA A 214 5.77 -19.20 20.60
N VAL A 215 5.78 -18.28 21.56
CA VAL A 215 6.69 -17.14 21.60
C VAL A 215 7.96 -17.58 22.31
N VAL A 216 9.09 -17.49 21.61
CA VAL A 216 10.39 -17.99 22.06
C VAL A 216 11.40 -16.84 22.15
N ASP A 217 12.16 -16.82 23.23
CA ASP A 217 13.29 -15.91 23.40
C ASP A 217 14.41 -16.21 22.40
N ASP A 218 14.87 -15.19 21.68
CA ASP A 218 15.84 -15.36 20.59
C ASP A 218 17.24 -15.79 21.04
N ASP A 219 17.63 -15.47 22.28
CA ASP A 219 18.98 -15.71 22.81
C ASP A 219 19.07 -17.03 23.60
N SER A 220 18.12 -17.26 24.50
CA SER A 220 18.07 -18.40 25.41
C SER A 220 17.30 -19.59 24.84
N GLY A 221 16.43 -19.36 23.85
CA GLY A 221 15.49 -20.37 23.36
C GLY A 221 14.37 -20.72 24.34
N GLU A 222 14.19 -19.95 25.42
CA GLU A 222 13.11 -20.14 26.39
C GLU A 222 11.74 -19.89 25.75
N VAL A 223 10.78 -20.78 26.02
CA VAL A 223 9.37 -20.56 25.66
C VAL A 223 8.76 -19.58 26.66
N LEU A 224 8.37 -18.40 26.19
CA LEU A 224 7.87 -17.31 27.02
C LEU A 224 6.34 -17.25 27.09
N ALA A 225 5.65 -17.67 26.03
CA ALA A 225 4.19 -17.69 25.95
C ALA A 225 3.70 -18.62 24.83
N GLU A 226 2.42 -18.97 24.88
CA GLU A 226 1.71 -19.65 23.78
C GLU A 226 0.82 -18.66 23.02
N HIS A 227 0.52 -18.97 21.77
CA HIS A 227 -0.39 -18.18 20.94
C HIS A 227 -1.24 -19.04 20.02
N GLU A 228 -2.32 -18.46 19.50
CA GLU A 228 -3.28 -19.15 18.61
C GLU A 228 -2.92 -19.09 17.12
N GLY A 229 -1.86 -18.36 16.75
CA GLY A 229 -1.36 -18.34 15.38
C GLY A 229 -0.35 -17.23 15.11
N VAL A 230 0.62 -17.52 14.25
CA VAL A 230 1.67 -16.57 13.84
C VAL A 230 1.13 -15.34 13.11
N HIS A 231 -0.04 -15.44 12.49
CA HIS A 231 -0.73 -14.36 11.77
C HIS A 231 -1.14 -13.19 12.67
N GLY A 232 -1.09 -13.36 14.00
CA GLY A 232 -1.29 -12.28 14.98
C GLY A 232 -0.04 -11.44 15.26
N PHE A 233 1.08 -11.74 14.62
CA PHE A 233 2.38 -11.13 14.88
C PHE A 233 2.96 -10.46 13.63
N THR A 234 3.70 -9.36 13.83
CA THR A 234 4.45 -8.65 12.79
C THR A 234 5.88 -8.41 13.27
N ILE A 235 6.88 -8.52 12.38
CA ILE A 235 8.27 -8.17 12.69
C ILE A 235 8.36 -6.75 13.27
N GLY A 236 9.05 -6.59 14.39
CA GLY A 236 9.15 -5.33 15.13
C GLY A 236 7.97 -5.03 16.06
N GLN A 237 6.98 -5.92 16.16
CA GLN A 237 5.88 -5.76 17.11
C GLN A 237 6.38 -5.88 18.56
N ARG A 238 6.01 -4.90 19.38
CA ARG A 238 6.33 -4.85 20.83
C ARG A 238 5.15 -5.22 21.73
N LYS A 239 3.94 -4.82 21.36
CA LYS A 239 2.73 -4.95 22.20
C LYS A 239 1.95 -6.20 21.82
N GLY A 240 1.16 -6.73 22.76
CA GLY A 240 0.25 -7.84 22.50
C GLY A 240 0.94 -9.20 22.30
N LEU A 241 2.17 -9.34 22.82
CA LEU A 241 2.99 -10.54 22.68
C LEU A 241 2.61 -11.68 23.65
N GLY A 242 1.75 -11.41 24.64
CA GLY A 242 1.33 -12.41 25.64
C GLY A 242 2.39 -12.78 26.69
N ILE A 243 3.53 -12.10 26.69
CA ILE A 243 4.66 -12.33 27.60
C ILE A 243 4.61 -11.40 28.83
N SER A 244 5.09 -11.90 29.97
CA SER A 244 5.19 -11.13 31.22
C SER A 244 6.62 -10.65 31.47
N GLY A 245 6.78 -9.37 31.83
CA GLY A 245 8.07 -8.79 32.22
C GLY A 245 8.96 -8.32 31.05
N PRO A 246 10.02 -7.54 31.35
CA PRO A 246 11.01 -7.13 30.37
C PRO A 246 11.93 -8.29 29.95
N GLY A 247 12.80 -8.05 28.98
CA GLY A 247 13.88 -8.97 28.60
C GLY A 247 14.89 -9.19 29.73
N ALA A 248 15.78 -10.16 29.53
CA ALA A 248 16.86 -10.48 30.49
C ALA A 248 17.78 -9.26 30.74
N ASP A 249 17.86 -8.34 29.79
CA ASP A 249 18.55 -7.05 29.84
C ASP A 249 17.73 -5.92 30.52
N GLY A 250 16.51 -6.20 30.97
CA GLY A 250 15.56 -5.21 31.48
C GLY A 250 14.88 -4.37 30.39
N GLY A 251 15.17 -4.63 29.11
CA GLY A 251 14.65 -3.91 27.95
C GLY A 251 13.31 -4.44 27.41
N PRO A 252 12.62 -3.69 26.53
CA PRO A 252 11.45 -4.19 25.82
C PRO A 252 11.83 -5.25 24.78
N ARG A 253 10.97 -6.25 24.59
CA ARG A 253 11.11 -7.29 23.57
C ARG A 253 10.29 -6.96 22.32
N TYR A 254 10.81 -7.38 21.18
CA TYR A 254 10.19 -7.19 19.87
C TYR A 254 10.22 -8.49 19.08
N VAL A 255 9.23 -8.72 18.23
CA VAL A 255 9.23 -9.88 17.30
C VAL A 255 10.38 -9.74 16.31
N THR A 256 11.37 -10.64 16.37
CA THR A 256 12.56 -10.65 15.51
C THR A 256 12.44 -11.61 14.33
N ALA A 257 11.69 -12.70 14.48
CA ALA A 257 11.42 -13.66 13.42
C ALA A 257 10.06 -14.33 13.59
N ILE A 258 9.48 -14.79 12.48
CA ILE A 258 8.25 -15.56 12.43
C ILE A 258 8.52 -16.81 11.60
N GLU A 259 8.34 -17.99 12.19
CA GLU A 259 8.54 -19.28 11.56
C GLU A 259 7.19 -20.01 11.44
N PRO A 260 6.45 -19.82 10.33
CA PRO A 260 5.09 -20.34 10.20
C PRO A 260 5.02 -21.88 10.23
N GLU A 261 6.05 -22.56 9.71
CA GLU A 261 6.10 -24.03 9.65
C GLU A 261 6.18 -24.68 11.03
N THR A 262 6.93 -24.06 11.96
CA THR A 262 7.07 -24.54 13.35
C THR A 262 6.07 -23.90 14.30
N GLY A 263 5.37 -22.85 13.85
CA GLY A 263 4.52 -22.01 14.70
C GLY A 263 5.31 -21.17 15.70
N THR A 264 6.60 -20.93 15.47
CA THR A 264 7.47 -20.22 16.40
C THR A 264 7.52 -18.73 16.08
N VAL A 265 7.32 -17.89 17.10
CA VAL A 265 7.53 -16.44 17.02
C VAL A 265 8.71 -16.08 17.91
N ARG A 266 9.81 -15.62 17.33
CA ARG A 266 11.00 -15.23 18.08
C ARG A 266 10.90 -13.79 18.56
N VAL A 267 11.31 -13.54 19.80
CA VAL A 267 11.37 -12.19 20.37
C VAL A 267 12.75 -11.89 20.96
N GLY A 268 13.25 -10.70 20.68
CA GLY A 268 14.57 -10.24 21.09
C GLY A 268 14.63 -8.73 21.30
N SER A 269 15.85 -8.21 21.41
CA SER A 269 16.12 -6.79 21.57
C SER A 269 15.89 -6.01 20.27
N ALA A 270 15.81 -4.68 20.36
CA ALA A 270 15.67 -3.82 19.18
C ALA A 270 16.91 -3.86 18.26
N GLU A 271 18.09 -4.19 18.79
CA GLU A 271 19.33 -4.27 18.01
C GLU A 271 19.27 -5.39 16.95
N ARG A 272 18.62 -6.52 17.28
CA ARG A 272 18.41 -7.65 16.37
C ARG A 272 17.53 -7.32 15.17
N LEU A 273 16.78 -6.23 15.25
CA LEU A 273 15.91 -5.76 14.17
C LEU A 273 16.62 -4.82 13.20
N LYS A 274 17.87 -4.42 13.50
CA LYS A 274 18.66 -3.58 12.61
C LYS A 274 19.10 -4.39 11.41
N VAL A 275 18.80 -3.89 10.23
CA VAL A 275 19.20 -4.48 8.95
C VAL A 275 19.99 -3.46 8.15
N ASP A 276 21.01 -3.91 7.44
CA ASP A 276 21.81 -3.10 6.51
C ASP A 276 21.69 -3.57 5.06
N PHE A 277 21.04 -4.72 4.82
CA PHE A 277 20.85 -5.27 3.49
C PHE A 277 19.44 -5.83 3.30
N ILE A 278 18.85 -5.54 2.14
CA ILE A 278 17.53 -6.02 1.74
C ILE A 278 17.62 -6.65 0.36
N HIS A 279 17.08 -7.85 0.22
CA HIS A 279 16.77 -8.46 -1.07
C HIS A 279 15.26 -8.39 -1.32
N ALA A 280 14.89 -7.70 -2.39
CA ALA A 280 13.51 -7.59 -2.84
C ALA A 280 13.31 -8.38 -4.14
N GLU A 281 12.28 -9.21 -4.18
CA GLU A 281 11.90 -9.98 -5.37
C GLU A 281 10.90 -9.20 -6.25
N ARG A 282 10.69 -9.71 -7.47
CA ARG A 282 9.68 -9.21 -8.43
C ARG A 282 9.83 -7.69 -8.65
N ALA A 283 11.02 -7.29 -9.07
CA ALA A 283 11.35 -5.90 -9.35
C ALA A 283 10.42 -5.32 -10.42
N VAL A 284 9.87 -4.13 -10.13
CA VAL A 284 9.14 -3.29 -11.09
C VAL A 284 9.91 -1.98 -11.22
N TRP A 285 10.24 -1.62 -12.45
CA TRP A 285 10.91 -0.36 -12.78
C TRP A 285 9.91 0.55 -13.48
N THR A 286 9.68 1.74 -12.92
CA THR A 286 8.66 2.69 -13.43
C THR A 286 9.03 3.25 -14.80
N SER A 287 10.33 3.28 -15.13
CA SER A 287 10.87 3.60 -16.45
C SER A 287 10.68 2.49 -17.50
N GLY A 288 10.31 1.28 -17.08
CA GLY A 288 10.17 0.10 -17.94
C GLY A 288 11.45 -0.71 -18.13
N SER A 289 12.59 -0.22 -17.64
CA SER A 289 13.87 -0.93 -17.68
C SER A 289 14.65 -0.75 -16.38
N ALA A 290 15.41 -1.76 -16.00
CA ALA A 290 16.35 -1.65 -14.88
C ALA A 290 17.41 -0.56 -15.16
N PRO A 291 17.90 0.13 -14.12
CA PRO A 291 19.05 1.00 -14.25
C PRO A 291 20.31 0.24 -14.68
N ASP A 292 21.21 0.94 -15.37
CA ASP A 292 22.53 0.40 -15.73
C ASP A 292 23.46 0.43 -14.50
N GLY A 293 23.49 -0.69 -13.78
CA GLY A 293 24.33 -0.89 -12.59
C GLY A 293 23.78 -0.26 -11.30
N PRO A 294 24.62 -0.15 -10.26
CA PRO A 294 24.19 0.35 -8.95
C PRO A 294 23.75 1.82 -8.99
N VAL A 295 22.68 2.14 -8.26
CA VAL A 295 22.11 3.49 -8.17
C VAL A 295 22.06 3.95 -6.71
N GLU A 296 22.60 5.14 -6.45
CA GLU A 296 22.38 5.87 -5.20
C GLU A 296 20.94 6.36 -5.13
N CYS A 297 20.25 5.99 -4.05
CA CYS A 297 18.85 6.27 -3.87
C CYS A 297 18.49 6.42 -2.39
N VAL A 298 17.22 6.70 -2.15
CA VAL A 298 16.58 6.62 -0.84
C VAL A 298 15.58 5.46 -0.93
N VAL A 299 15.75 4.43 -0.12
CA VAL A 299 14.77 3.35 -0.01
C VAL A 299 13.72 3.69 1.03
N GLN A 300 12.47 3.33 0.77
CA GLN A 300 11.37 3.34 1.72
C GLN A 300 10.78 1.94 1.82
N VAL A 301 10.64 1.41 3.04
CA VAL A 301 10.18 0.02 3.27
C VAL A 301 8.80 -0.09 3.93
N ARG A 302 8.18 1.05 4.26
CA ARG A 302 6.81 1.16 4.80
C ARG A 302 6.13 2.40 4.23
N ALA A 303 4.80 2.37 4.06
CA ALA A 303 4.06 3.52 3.52
C ALA A 303 4.29 4.81 4.32
N HIS A 304 4.46 4.71 5.64
CA HIS A 304 4.76 5.83 6.54
C HIS A 304 6.07 5.58 7.29
N GLY A 305 7.20 5.89 6.63
CA GLY A 305 8.54 5.83 7.21
C GLY A 305 9.36 4.60 6.82
N GLY A 306 10.38 4.26 7.62
CA GLY A 306 11.37 3.25 7.24
C GLY A 306 12.16 3.71 6.00
N ILE A 307 12.73 4.91 6.09
CA ILE A 307 13.43 5.58 5.00
C ILE A 307 14.92 5.58 5.32
N ALA A 308 15.77 5.20 4.38
CA ALA A 308 17.22 5.27 4.53
C ALA A 308 17.91 5.53 3.17
N PRO A 309 19.04 6.25 3.15
CA PRO A 309 19.91 6.28 1.98
C PRO A 309 20.44 4.87 1.68
N ALA A 310 20.54 4.51 0.40
CA ALA A 310 20.93 3.17 -0.02
C ALA A 310 21.56 3.16 -1.42
N VAL A 311 22.30 2.09 -1.70
CA VAL A 311 22.69 1.69 -3.06
C VAL A 311 21.83 0.52 -3.46
N ALA A 312 21.11 0.65 -4.58
CA ALA A 312 20.28 -0.41 -5.12
C ALA A 312 20.81 -0.87 -6.48
N GLU A 313 20.82 -2.18 -6.71
CA GLU A 313 21.23 -2.79 -7.97
C GLU A 313 20.21 -3.85 -8.40
N ALA A 314 19.95 -3.93 -9.70
CA ALA A 314 19.11 -4.99 -10.25
C ALA A 314 19.84 -6.33 -10.16
N ALA A 315 19.17 -7.34 -9.59
CA ALA A 315 19.74 -8.67 -9.39
C ALA A 315 18.75 -9.74 -9.88
N GLY A 316 18.99 -10.29 -11.07
CA GLY A 316 18.07 -11.21 -11.72
C GLY A 316 16.69 -10.57 -11.93
N SER A 317 15.64 -11.16 -11.36
CA SER A 317 14.28 -10.60 -11.36
C SER A 317 13.97 -9.71 -10.16
N GLY A 318 14.96 -9.42 -9.32
CA GLY A 318 14.82 -8.68 -8.07
C GLY A 318 15.76 -7.48 -7.97
N ILE A 319 15.92 -6.99 -6.74
CA ILE A 319 16.73 -5.84 -6.36
C ILE A 319 17.54 -6.21 -5.12
N GLU A 320 18.83 -5.95 -5.16
CA GLU A 320 19.69 -5.94 -3.96
C GLU A 320 19.86 -4.50 -3.49
N ILE A 321 19.63 -4.27 -2.20
CA ILE A 321 19.62 -2.92 -1.61
C ILE A 321 20.54 -2.93 -0.40
N SER A 322 21.67 -2.22 -0.53
CA SER A 322 22.63 -2.00 0.55
C SER A 322 22.36 -0.65 1.22
N LEU A 323 21.95 -0.67 2.47
CA LEU A 323 21.60 0.52 3.24
C LEU A 323 22.87 1.22 3.72
N ARG A 324 22.92 2.55 3.56
CA ARG A 324 23.99 3.39 4.14
C ARG A 324 23.80 3.59 5.64
N GLU A 325 22.55 3.52 6.09
CA GLU A 325 22.15 3.61 7.48
C GLU A 325 21.19 2.46 7.82
N PRO A 326 21.38 1.74 8.92
CA PRO A 326 20.52 0.60 9.25
C PRO A 326 19.06 0.99 9.45
N LEU A 327 18.15 0.19 8.91
CA LEU A 327 16.71 0.28 9.20
C LEU A 327 16.31 -0.70 10.31
N THR A 328 15.23 -0.40 11.02
CA THR A 328 14.69 -1.27 12.08
C THR A 328 13.32 -1.82 11.73
N GLY A 329 13.17 -3.14 11.89
CA GLY A 329 11.88 -3.83 11.75
C GLY A 329 11.40 -3.91 10.31
N VAL A 330 12.29 -4.36 9.42
CA VAL A 330 11.98 -4.59 8.00
C VAL A 330 11.33 -5.97 7.87
N ALA A 331 10.07 -5.99 7.43
CA ALA A 331 9.26 -7.21 7.37
C ALA A 331 9.17 -7.75 5.93
N ALA A 332 9.30 -9.08 5.79
CA ALA A 332 9.01 -9.75 4.53
C ALA A 332 7.54 -9.55 4.11
N GLY A 333 7.29 -9.44 2.81
CA GLY A 333 5.98 -9.15 2.23
C GLY A 333 5.63 -7.67 2.09
N GLN A 334 6.36 -6.76 2.75
CA GLN A 334 6.28 -5.32 2.47
C GLN A 334 6.99 -4.99 1.15
N ALA A 335 6.75 -3.80 0.59
CA ALA A 335 7.52 -3.32 -0.56
C ALA A 335 8.73 -2.49 -0.12
N ALA A 336 9.85 -2.69 -0.80
CA ALA A 336 10.95 -1.75 -0.84
C ALA A 336 10.79 -0.88 -2.09
N VAL A 337 10.64 0.43 -1.89
CA VAL A 337 10.48 1.42 -2.98
C VAL A 337 11.71 2.30 -3.04
N LEU A 338 12.25 2.48 -4.23
CA LEU A 338 13.46 3.25 -4.49
C LEU A 338 13.08 4.65 -5.00
N TYR A 339 13.62 5.66 -4.34
CA TYR A 339 13.43 7.06 -4.68
C TYR A 339 14.76 7.72 -5.05
N ARG A 340 14.76 8.55 -6.08
CA ARG A 340 15.88 9.45 -6.39
C ARG A 340 15.48 10.88 -6.03
N PRO A 341 16.21 11.55 -5.12
CA PRO A 341 16.01 12.96 -4.84
C PRO A 341 16.13 13.80 -6.13
N ASP A 342 15.22 14.73 -6.30
CA ASP A 342 15.18 15.61 -7.48
C ASP A 342 14.60 16.98 -7.08
N PRO A 343 15.11 18.11 -7.62
CA PRO A 343 14.62 19.44 -7.26
C PRO A 343 13.12 19.67 -7.53
N ALA A 344 12.55 18.99 -8.53
CA ALA A 344 11.12 19.03 -8.79
C ALA A 344 10.31 18.06 -7.91
N GLY A 345 10.97 17.34 -7.00
CA GLY A 345 10.45 16.35 -6.05
C GLY A 345 10.77 14.92 -6.45
N ASP A 346 11.03 14.08 -5.45
CA ASP A 346 11.63 12.75 -5.60
C ASP A 346 10.94 11.88 -6.65
N ILE A 347 11.77 11.26 -7.49
CA ILE A 347 11.36 10.34 -8.56
C ILE A 347 11.28 8.92 -8.00
N VAL A 348 10.18 8.22 -8.26
CA VAL A 348 10.09 6.77 -8.01
C VAL A 348 10.85 6.04 -9.11
N LEU A 349 11.91 5.33 -8.75
CA LEU A 349 12.71 4.54 -9.70
C LEU A 349 12.08 3.16 -9.94
N GLY A 350 11.58 2.55 -8.87
CA GLY A 350 11.05 1.20 -8.91
C GLY A 350 10.73 0.65 -7.53
N SER A 351 10.26 -0.58 -7.49
CA SER A 351 9.97 -1.29 -6.26
C SER A 351 10.17 -2.79 -6.39
N GLY A 352 10.25 -3.48 -5.25
CA GLY A 352 10.19 -4.94 -5.16
C GLY A 352 9.52 -5.36 -3.85
N THR A 353 9.12 -6.63 -3.76
CA THR A 353 8.60 -7.18 -2.50
C THR A 353 9.74 -7.74 -1.67
N ILE A 354 9.85 -7.31 -0.43
CA ILE A 354 10.93 -7.73 0.48
C ILE A 354 10.78 -9.22 0.76
N ALA A 355 11.78 -9.99 0.35
CA ALA A 355 11.87 -11.42 0.62
C ALA A 355 12.82 -11.70 1.80
N VAL A 356 13.95 -11.00 1.83
CA VAL A 356 14.98 -11.17 2.88
C VAL A 356 15.47 -9.80 3.32
N ALA A 357 15.59 -9.60 4.62
CA ALA A 357 16.34 -8.50 5.21
C ALA A 357 17.40 -9.11 6.14
N ARG A 358 18.67 -8.80 5.92
CA ARG A 358 19.77 -9.37 6.70
C ARG A 358 20.08 -8.46 7.87
N PRO A 359 20.19 -8.99 9.09
CA PRO A 359 20.63 -8.22 10.24
C PRO A 359 22.02 -7.63 10.02
N VAL A 360 22.27 -6.45 10.60
CA VAL A 360 23.63 -5.90 10.71
C VAL A 360 24.49 -6.97 11.38
N ALA A 361 25.64 -7.29 10.77
CA ALA A 361 26.57 -8.21 11.39
C ALA A 361 26.96 -7.68 12.78
N GLU A 362 26.67 -8.44 13.84
CA GLU A 362 27.21 -8.16 15.16
C GLU A 362 28.74 -8.19 15.01
N GLY A 363 29.38 -7.05 15.24
CA GLY A 363 30.84 -6.94 15.15
C GLY A 363 31.50 -8.01 16.02
N MET A 364 32.41 -8.78 15.41
CA MET A 364 33.30 -9.70 16.12
C MET A 364 34.11 -9.00 17.21
#